data_AF-A0A6M3IGA0-F1
#
_entry.id   AF-A0A6M3IGA0-F1
#
_cell.length_a   1.000
_cell.length_b   1.000
_cell.length_c   1.000
_cell.angle_alpha   90.00
_cell.angle_beta   90.00
_cell.angle_gamma   90.00
#
_symmetry.space_group_name_H-M   'P 1'
#
loop_
_entity.id
_entity.type
_entity.pdbx_description
1 polymer ?
#
loop_
_entity_poly.entity_id
_entity_poly.type
_entity_poly.pdbx_seq_one_letter_code
_entity_poly.pdbx_strand_id
1 'polypeptide(L)'
;MANVYYSVGQNTTDHSSGGNVSITSGVATFTVPQTAVNLGVGDRLTAGGNAYYLVAKTSTTIWTVVTALGATPDNLGSTAVTSIAHEYTSLSAAEAGAVDANHLNNTSLVTTTAILRIPCYYDTGDDTTLVTIDGYTTSASYYHKIYTPTNTTTECNQSQRHDGKWTAGRYAMSYNTTAAGDKMINILDSNVWIDGLQIKMTATHDFSVRIQMGQTSANTSISNCYLEHIGTSNVGASIMAAEWYTTSMNVWNTVCVSNSTYNHARNVHISSPGTATAACAWNIYNCTLYGSYRGIYYTGDTGKTINAINCLVANSVAANYSNAASWGSSNYNASSDATVPGGAQDRASQTFTFADVGGKDFDLASNDGGARDYGVTDPGAGLFSDDIKGRSRPYGAAWDIGAFEYVAAGGSASLSPSASPSVSPSMSPSGSPSGSPSESPSASPSVSPSKSPSESPSLSPSASESPSESPSVSPSESPSVSLSESPSLSPSASESPSASPSLSPSVSPSG
;
A
#
# COMPACT_ATOMS: atom_id res chain seq x y z
N MET A 1 -18.99 11.43 14.64
CA MET A 1 -18.37 10.58 13.62
C MET A 1 -17.45 9.62 14.34
N ALA A 2 -17.79 8.33 14.32
CA ALA A 2 -16.99 7.29 14.95
C ALA A 2 -15.95 6.81 13.94
N ASN A 3 -14.66 7.00 14.23
CA ASN A 3 -13.61 6.32 13.48
C ASN A 3 -13.35 5.00 14.19
N VAL A 4 -13.68 3.89 13.54
CA VAL A 4 -13.67 2.56 14.15
C VAL A 4 -12.58 1.74 13.46
N TYR A 5 -11.71 1.13 14.25
CA TYR A 5 -10.51 0.45 13.79
C TYR A 5 -10.45 -0.95 14.39
N TYR A 6 -10.33 -1.98 13.56
CA TYR A 6 -10.11 -3.36 13.99
C TYR A 6 -8.95 -3.94 13.18
N SER A 7 -7.83 -4.24 13.84
CA SER A 7 -6.61 -4.64 13.13
C SER A 7 -6.61 -6.11 12.68
N VAL A 8 -5.91 -6.35 11.58
CA VAL A 8 -5.63 -7.69 11.03
C VAL A 8 -4.14 -7.97 11.10
N GLY A 9 -3.77 -9.11 11.64
CA GLY A 9 -2.50 -9.77 11.39
C GLY A 9 -2.71 -11.25 11.07
N GLN A 10 -1.64 -12.04 10.94
CA GLN A 10 -1.76 -13.49 10.70
C GLN A 10 -2.01 -14.27 11.99
N ASN A 11 -1.92 -13.63 13.16
CA ASN A 11 -2.33 -14.22 14.45
C ASN A 11 -2.77 -13.13 15.45
N THR A 12 -3.16 -13.56 16.66
CA THR A 12 -3.62 -12.68 17.75
C THR A 12 -2.78 -12.84 19.03
N THR A 13 -1.47 -13.03 18.86
CA THR A 13 -0.51 -13.08 19.98
C THR A 13 -0.45 -11.74 20.71
N ASP A 14 -0.10 -11.76 22.00
CA ASP A 14 0.06 -10.53 22.79
C ASP A 14 1.34 -9.75 22.37
N HIS A 15 1.13 -8.50 21.97
CA HIS A 15 2.14 -7.49 21.66
C HIS A 15 2.53 -6.65 22.88
N SER A 16 1.84 -6.83 24.01
CA SER A 16 2.09 -6.04 25.20
C SER A 16 3.49 -6.26 25.76
N SER A 17 4.13 -5.16 26.13
CA SER A 17 5.36 -5.16 26.94
C SER A 17 5.05 -5.22 28.46
N GLY A 18 3.79 -5.52 28.81
CA GLY A 18 3.28 -5.61 30.17
C GLY A 18 3.11 -4.24 30.86
N GLY A 19 3.01 -4.30 32.19
CA GLY A 19 2.79 -3.15 33.06
C GLY A 19 1.32 -2.76 33.22
N ASN A 20 1.09 -1.57 33.77
CA ASN A 20 -0.23 -0.98 33.94
C ASN A 20 -0.52 0.08 32.87
N VAL A 21 -1.80 0.26 32.57
CA VAL A 21 -2.38 1.38 31.82
C VAL A 21 -3.35 2.17 32.71
N SER A 22 -3.43 3.48 32.51
CA SER A 22 -4.54 4.33 32.98
C SER A 22 -5.19 5.00 31.78
N ILE A 23 -6.52 5.16 31.77
CA ILE A 23 -7.25 5.81 30.69
C ILE A 23 -7.97 7.04 31.24
N THR A 24 -7.73 8.21 30.64
CA THR A 24 -8.43 9.45 30.99
C THR A 24 -8.93 10.13 29.71
N SER A 25 -10.24 10.32 29.58
CA SER A 25 -10.88 10.94 28.40
C SER A 25 -10.47 10.31 27.06
N GLY A 26 -10.29 8.98 27.04
CA GLY A 26 -9.80 8.24 25.88
C GLY A 26 -8.29 8.29 25.63
N VAL A 27 -7.48 8.90 26.50
CA VAL A 27 -6.02 8.82 26.43
C VAL A 27 -5.51 7.70 27.35
N ALA A 28 -5.02 6.62 26.76
CA ALA A 28 -4.34 5.52 27.44
C ALA A 28 -2.86 5.88 27.69
N THR A 29 -2.48 5.93 28.96
CA THR A 29 -1.09 6.14 29.41
C THR A 29 -0.56 4.85 30.02
N PHE A 30 0.48 4.30 29.41
CA PHE A 30 1.13 3.06 29.83
C PHE A 30 2.37 3.35 30.71
N THR A 31 2.53 2.55 31.76
CA THR A 31 3.72 2.61 32.65
C THR A 31 4.98 1.99 32.04
N VAL A 32 4.83 1.20 30.97
CA VAL A 32 5.93 0.58 30.21
C VAL A 32 5.73 0.91 28.73
N PRO A 33 6.78 1.27 27.97
CA PRO A 33 6.69 1.45 26.52
C PRO A 33 6.25 0.16 25.82
N GLN A 34 5.19 0.23 25.00
CA GLN A 34 4.70 -0.88 24.19
C GLN A 34 5.38 -0.84 22.82
N THR A 35 6.37 -1.71 22.60
CA THR A 35 7.38 -1.56 21.52
C THR A 35 7.38 -2.64 20.43
N ALA A 36 6.41 -3.56 20.43
CA ALA A 36 6.28 -4.55 19.35
C ALA A 36 6.13 -3.86 17.98
N VAL A 37 6.79 -4.38 16.94
CA VAL A 37 6.92 -3.68 15.64
C VAL A 37 5.61 -3.64 14.85
N ASN A 38 4.83 -4.71 14.96
CA ASN A 38 3.50 -4.90 14.40
C ASN A 38 2.37 -4.21 15.20
N LEU A 39 2.66 -3.60 16.35
CA LEU A 39 1.65 -2.92 17.16
C LEU A 39 1.21 -1.58 16.53
N GLY A 40 -0.10 -1.32 16.50
CA GLY A 40 -0.64 -0.03 16.09
C GLY A 40 -2.15 0.14 16.21
N VAL A 41 -2.68 1.12 15.48
CA VAL A 41 -4.13 1.39 15.40
C VAL A 41 -4.94 0.16 14.99
N GLY A 42 -6.12 0.01 15.58
CA GLY A 42 -6.96 -1.17 15.44
C GLY A 42 -6.66 -2.30 16.42
N ASP A 43 -5.50 -2.30 17.11
CA ASP A 43 -5.20 -3.31 18.11
C ASP A 43 -6.11 -3.19 19.34
N ARG A 44 -6.56 -4.34 19.84
CA ARG A 44 -7.39 -4.47 21.04
C ARG A 44 -6.52 -4.52 22.28
N LEU A 45 -6.44 -3.38 22.98
CA LEU A 45 -6.01 -3.29 24.37
C LEU A 45 -7.09 -3.94 25.26
N THR A 46 -6.69 -4.94 26.05
CA THR A 46 -7.54 -5.53 27.09
C THR A 46 -7.01 -5.16 28.46
N ALA A 47 -7.84 -4.50 29.29
CA ALA A 47 -7.48 -4.10 30.65
C ALA A 47 -8.72 -3.99 31.55
N GLY A 48 -8.62 -4.45 32.80
CA GLY A 48 -9.71 -4.36 33.78
C GLY A 48 -10.97 -5.16 33.44
N GLY A 49 -10.87 -6.14 32.51
CA GLY A 49 -12.01 -6.88 31.96
C GLY A 49 -12.69 -6.21 30.76
N ASN A 50 -12.24 -5.02 30.35
CA ASN A 50 -12.77 -4.27 29.21
C ASN A 50 -11.84 -4.38 27.98
N ALA A 51 -12.42 -4.20 26.79
CA ALA A 51 -11.71 -4.07 25.53
C ALA A 51 -11.74 -2.60 25.03
N TYR A 52 -10.60 -2.13 24.52
CA TYR A 52 -10.41 -0.80 23.96
C TYR A 52 -9.55 -0.91 22.68
N TYR A 53 -9.79 -0.06 21.69
CA TYR A 53 -9.08 -0.11 20.40
C TYR A 53 -8.14 1.09 20.26
N LEU A 54 -6.89 0.85 19.87
CA LEU A 54 -5.92 1.93 19.61
C LEU A 54 -6.35 2.72 18.35
N VAL A 55 -6.36 4.06 18.40
CA VAL A 55 -6.78 4.90 17.24
C VAL A 55 -5.86 6.06 16.89
N ALA A 56 -4.93 6.41 17.77
CA ALA A 56 -3.81 7.29 17.44
C ALA A 56 -2.64 7.04 18.41
N LYS A 57 -1.42 7.12 17.89
CA LYS A 57 -0.18 7.10 18.66
C LYS A 57 0.23 8.53 18.99
N THR A 58 0.74 8.74 20.21
CA THR A 58 1.49 9.94 20.61
C THR A 58 2.92 9.57 21.02
N SER A 59 3.09 8.41 21.66
CA SER A 59 4.38 7.77 21.90
C SER A 59 4.17 6.26 22.06
N THR A 60 5.24 5.48 22.29
CA THR A 60 5.09 4.07 22.71
C THR A 60 4.49 3.91 24.11
N THR A 61 4.34 4.99 24.89
CA THR A 61 3.68 5.00 26.21
C THR A 61 2.32 5.72 26.23
N ILE A 62 1.92 6.40 25.14
CA ILE A 62 0.71 7.23 25.10
C ILE A 62 -0.02 6.99 23.77
N TRP A 63 -1.25 6.48 23.88
CA TRP A 63 -2.15 6.20 22.76
C TRP A 63 -3.55 6.76 23.03
N THR A 64 -4.23 7.24 22.00
CA THR A 64 -5.68 7.48 22.05
C THR A 64 -6.40 6.16 21.81
N VAL A 65 -7.45 5.89 22.60
CA VAL A 65 -8.25 4.66 22.55
C VAL A 65 -9.75 4.94 22.51
N VAL A 66 -10.49 4.03 21.88
CA VAL A 66 -11.96 4.05 21.76
C VAL A 66 -12.61 2.74 22.23
N THR A 67 -13.91 2.74 22.47
CA THR A 67 -14.72 1.52 22.56
C THR A 67 -14.87 0.85 21.18
N ALA A 68 -15.39 -0.38 21.13
CA ALA A 68 -15.66 -1.09 19.87
C ALA A 68 -16.57 -0.33 18.87
N LEU A 69 -17.34 0.65 19.36
CA LEU A 69 -18.22 1.52 18.57
C LEU A 69 -17.60 2.88 18.23
N GLY A 70 -16.29 3.07 18.46
CA GLY A 70 -15.57 4.30 18.16
C GLY A 70 -15.92 5.49 19.08
N ALA A 71 -16.49 5.23 20.26
CA ALA A 71 -16.78 6.25 21.26
C ALA A 71 -15.63 6.41 22.27
N THR A 72 -15.52 7.58 22.90
CA THR A 72 -14.59 7.78 24.03
C THR A 72 -14.98 6.86 25.20
N PRO A 73 -14.06 6.02 25.72
CA PRO A 73 -14.35 5.13 26.83
C PRO A 73 -14.38 5.86 28.17
N ASP A 74 -15.01 5.24 29.16
CA ASP A 74 -14.95 5.65 30.57
C ASP A 74 -13.50 5.63 31.09
N ASN A 75 -13.24 6.47 32.10
CA ASN A 75 -11.91 6.56 32.72
C ASN A 75 -11.55 5.28 33.48
N LEU A 76 -10.33 4.78 33.27
CA LEU A 76 -9.76 3.60 33.93
C LEU A 76 -8.59 4.03 34.82
N GLY A 77 -8.66 3.72 36.12
CA GLY A 77 -7.51 3.89 37.02
C GLY A 77 -6.35 2.95 36.66
N SER A 78 -5.17 3.13 37.29
CA SER A 78 -3.99 2.32 36.99
C SER A 78 -4.25 0.83 37.17
N THR A 79 -4.38 0.11 36.05
CA THR A 79 -4.85 -1.27 35.95
C THR A 79 -3.87 -2.06 35.10
N ALA A 80 -3.61 -3.33 35.45
CA ALA A 80 -2.73 -4.18 34.66
C ALA A 80 -3.24 -4.35 33.21
N VAL A 81 -2.33 -4.21 32.24
CA VAL A 81 -2.59 -4.62 30.85
C VAL A 81 -2.70 -6.14 30.84
N THR A 82 -3.79 -6.66 30.27
CA THR A 82 -4.02 -8.10 30.10
C THR A 82 -3.50 -8.59 28.76
N SER A 83 -3.65 -7.77 27.72
CA SER A 83 -3.02 -7.94 26.40
C SER A 83 -3.15 -6.66 25.55
N ILE A 84 -2.35 -6.58 24.49
CA ILE A 84 -2.58 -5.76 23.30
C ILE A 84 -2.40 -6.72 22.12
N ALA A 85 -3.42 -6.98 21.32
CA ALA A 85 -3.31 -7.92 20.20
C ALA A 85 -4.09 -7.42 18.98
N HIS A 86 -3.84 -8.01 17.82
CA HIS A 86 -4.72 -7.84 16.68
C HIS A 86 -6.14 -8.36 16.99
N GLU A 87 -7.16 -7.76 16.37
CA GLU A 87 -8.53 -8.23 16.55
C GLU A 87 -8.77 -9.52 15.75
N TYR A 88 -8.27 -9.57 14.51
CA TYR A 88 -8.56 -10.64 13.55
C TYR A 88 -7.30 -11.26 12.93
N THR A 89 -7.40 -12.54 12.58
CA THR A 89 -6.30 -13.38 12.03
C THR A 89 -6.20 -13.36 10.50
N SER A 90 -7.10 -12.67 9.81
CA SER A 90 -7.10 -12.49 8.35
C SER A 90 -8.09 -11.39 7.94
N LEU A 91 -7.96 -10.91 6.71
CA LEU A 91 -8.89 -9.93 6.16
C LEU A 91 -10.30 -10.50 6.00
N SER A 92 -10.43 -11.78 5.66
CA SER A 92 -11.73 -12.49 5.64
C SER A 92 -12.35 -12.62 7.02
N ALA A 93 -11.55 -12.80 8.09
CA ALA A 93 -12.08 -12.84 9.46
C ALA A 93 -12.55 -11.46 9.93
N ALA A 94 -11.84 -10.40 9.56
CA ALA A 94 -12.23 -9.03 9.90
C ALA A 94 -13.50 -8.57 9.19
N GLU A 95 -13.65 -8.92 7.91
CA GLU A 95 -14.82 -8.58 7.12
C GLU A 95 -16.10 -9.18 7.72
N ALA A 96 -16.08 -10.48 8.05
CA ALA A 96 -17.20 -11.17 8.67
C ALA A 96 -17.44 -10.78 10.15
N GLY A 97 -16.38 -10.40 10.87
CA GLY A 97 -16.43 -10.08 12.30
C GLY A 97 -16.85 -8.65 12.61
N ALA A 98 -16.50 -7.66 11.77
CA ALA A 98 -16.64 -6.24 12.08
C ALA A 98 -18.09 -5.77 12.30
N VAL A 99 -19.08 -6.54 11.84
CA VAL A 99 -20.52 -6.26 12.01
C VAL A 99 -21.19 -7.07 13.12
N ASP A 100 -20.44 -7.86 13.90
CA ASP A 100 -20.99 -8.68 14.98
C ASP A 100 -21.51 -7.85 16.18
N ALA A 101 -22.13 -8.53 17.15
CA ALA A 101 -22.75 -7.90 18.32
C ALA A 101 -21.75 -7.24 19.30
N ASN A 102 -20.44 -7.48 19.16
CA ASN A 102 -19.37 -6.90 19.96
C ASN A 102 -18.69 -5.72 19.26
N HIS A 103 -18.77 -5.67 17.92
CA HIS A 103 -18.17 -4.67 17.03
C HIS A 103 -19.21 -3.63 16.58
N LEU A 104 -19.38 -3.36 15.28
CA LEU A 104 -20.32 -2.33 14.80
C LEU A 104 -21.78 -2.64 15.12
N ASN A 105 -22.14 -3.93 15.26
CA ASN A 105 -23.51 -4.44 15.46
C ASN A 105 -24.54 -3.86 14.45
N ASN A 106 -24.05 -3.50 13.26
CA ASN A 106 -24.81 -2.78 12.22
C ASN A 106 -24.02 -2.79 10.90
N THR A 107 -24.66 -3.17 9.80
CA THR A 107 -24.05 -3.15 8.45
C THR A 107 -24.09 -1.75 7.81
N SER A 108 -24.86 -0.80 8.35
CA SER A 108 -24.97 0.55 7.81
C SER A 108 -23.98 1.51 8.48
N LEU A 109 -22.83 1.72 7.81
CA LEU A 109 -21.84 2.75 8.17
C LEU A 109 -22.46 4.16 8.11
N VAL A 110 -23.42 4.37 7.21
CA VAL A 110 -24.18 5.62 7.11
C VAL A 110 -25.06 5.85 8.35
N THR A 111 -25.73 4.82 8.87
CA THR A 111 -26.60 4.92 10.05
C THR A 111 -25.81 5.07 11.35
N THR A 112 -24.65 4.41 11.46
CA THR A 112 -23.74 4.54 12.62
C THR A 112 -22.89 5.83 12.56
N THR A 113 -22.87 6.54 11.42
CA THR A 113 -21.96 7.67 11.14
C THR A 113 -20.48 7.29 11.28
N ALA A 114 -20.16 6.06 10.88
CA ALA A 114 -18.87 5.42 11.06
C ALA A 114 -18.05 5.41 9.75
N ILE A 115 -16.73 5.36 9.91
CA ILE A 115 -15.81 4.94 8.85
C ILE A 115 -15.08 3.72 9.40
N LEU A 116 -15.33 2.55 8.79
CA LEU A 116 -14.71 1.28 9.16
C LEU A 116 -13.30 1.24 8.59
N ARG A 117 -12.30 1.04 9.46
CA ARG A 117 -10.90 0.90 9.10
C ARG A 117 -10.37 -0.45 9.53
N ILE A 118 -9.83 -1.19 8.57
CA ILE A 118 -9.10 -2.43 8.79
C ILE A 118 -7.61 -2.15 8.50
N PRO A 119 -6.83 -1.72 9.50
CA PRO A 119 -5.38 -1.62 9.40
C PRO A 119 -4.74 -3.01 9.45
N CYS A 120 -3.85 -3.31 8.49
CA CYS A 120 -3.27 -4.63 8.29
C CYS A 120 -1.76 -4.66 8.61
N TYR A 121 -1.32 -5.69 9.33
CA TYR A 121 0.01 -5.83 9.94
C TYR A 121 0.63 -7.21 9.70
N TYR A 122 1.94 -7.25 9.47
CA TYR A 122 2.69 -8.50 9.33
C TYR A 122 3.13 -9.06 10.69
N ASP A 123 2.87 -10.35 10.92
CA ASP A 123 3.39 -11.09 12.06
C ASP A 123 4.36 -12.21 11.63
N THR A 124 3.83 -13.20 10.91
CA THR A 124 4.43 -14.55 10.80
C THR A 124 4.41 -15.12 9.38
N GLY A 125 3.74 -14.45 8.42
CA GLY A 125 3.61 -14.92 7.05
C GLY A 125 2.63 -14.06 6.25
N ASP A 126 2.05 -14.64 5.19
CA ASP A 126 1.04 -13.99 4.37
C ASP A 126 -0.38 -14.43 4.81
N ASP A 127 -1.39 -13.57 4.65
CA ASP A 127 -2.80 -13.98 4.68
C ASP A 127 -3.13 -14.78 3.41
N THR A 128 -3.57 -16.03 3.59
CA THR A 128 -3.90 -16.94 2.48
C THR A 128 -5.41 -17.12 2.26
N THR A 129 -6.24 -16.23 2.81
CA THR A 129 -7.69 -16.26 2.65
C THR A 129 -8.16 -15.42 1.45
N LEU A 130 -9.24 -15.87 0.81
CA LEU A 130 -9.99 -15.05 -0.15
C LEU A 130 -11.03 -14.25 0.63
N VAL A 131 -11.22 -12.97 0.30
CA VAL A 131 -12.25 -12.13 0.92
C VAL A 131 -13.22 -11.59 -0.13
N THR A 132 -14.51 -11.67 0.19
CA THR A 132 -15.54 -10.82 -0.44
C THR A 132 -15.90 -9.73 0.57
N ILE A 133 -16.07 -8.50 0.10
CA ILE A 133 -16.45 -7.34 0.92
C ILE A 133 -17.86 -6.96 0.47
N ASP A 134 -18.87 -7.38 1.25
CA ASP A 134 -20.27 -7.20 0.88
C ASP A 134 -21.22 -6.96 2.06
N GLY A 135 -22.37 -6.34 1.76
CA GLY A 135 -23.45 -6.12 2.72
C GLY A 135 -23.38 -4.79 3.48
N TYR A 136 -22.30 -4.01 3.35
CA TYR A 136 -22.15 -2.72 4.02
C TYR A 136 -22.92 -1.60 3.27
N THR A 137 -23.79 -0.88 3.98
CA THR A 137 -24.40 0.35 3.45
C THR A 137 -23.49 1.54 3.71
N THR A 138 -22.87 2.06 2.64
CA THR A 138 -21.80 3.06 2.69
C THR A 138 -22.18 4.39 2.01
N SER A 139 -21.34 5.41 2.18
CA SER A 139 -21.33 6.62 1.35
C SER A 139 -19.91 7.18 1.22
N ALA A 140 -19.72 8.22 0.39
CA ALA A 140 -18.44 8.92 0.29
C ALA A 140 -17.93 9.52 1.62
N SER A 141 -18.81 9.72 2.62
CA SER A 141 -18.45 10.18 3.97
C SER A 141 -18.32 9.05 5.00
N TYR A 142 -18.88 7.87 4.71
CA TYR A 142 -19.01 6.73 5.62
C TYR A 142 -18.66 5.45 4.87
N TYR A 143 -17.36 5.20 4.75
CA TYR A 143 -16.76 4.22 3.84
C TYR A 143 -16.01 3.11 4.59
N HIS A 144 -15.68 2.05 3.86
CA HIS A 144 -14.82 0.95 4.34
C HIS A 144 -13.41 1.15 3.77
N LYS A 145 -12.39 1.29 4.62
CA LYS A 145 -10.97 1.34 4.21
C LYS A 145 -10.17 0.18 4.78
N ILE A 146 -9.50 -0.56 3.92
CA ILE A 146 -8.57 -1.65 4.26
C ILE A 146 -7.18 -1.19 3.83
N TYR A 147 -6.21 -1.17 4.74
CA TYR A 147 -4.93 -0.52 4.44
C TYR A 147 -3.75 -0.98 5.27
N THR A 148 -2.54 -0.82 4.74
CA THR A 148 -1.31 -0.85 5.55
C THR A 148 -1.06 0.53 6.17
N PRO A 149 -0.99 0.67 7.51
CA PRO A 149 -0.55 1.89 8.16
C PRO A 149 0.90 2.24 7.83
N THR A 150 1.23 3.53 7.80
CA THR A 150 2.57 4.01 7.43
C THR A 150 3.16 4.99 8.42
N ASN A 151 2.34 5.74 9.15
CA ASN A 151 2.84 6.80 10.01
C ASN A 151 3.34 6.22 11.34
N THR A 152 4.65 6.06 11.47
CA THR A 152 5.30 5.54 12.69
C THR A 152 5.25 6.51 13.88
N THR A 153 4.79 7.74 13.66
CA THR A 153 4.54 8.74 14.72
C THR A 153 3.10 8.64 15.24
N THR A 154 2.10 8.45 14.37
CA THR A 154 0.67 8.58 14.72
C THR A 154 -0.18 7.32 14.56
N GLU A 155 0.30 6.25 13.90
CA GLU A 155 -0.49 5.04 13.63
C GLU A 155 0.14 3.74 14.15
N CYS A 156 1.44 3.55 14.01
CA CYS A 156 2.09 2.25 14.17
C CYS A 156 3.48 2.34 14.81
N ASN A 157 4.05 1.21 15.23
CA ASN A 157 5.46 1.14 15.60
C ASN A 157 6.38 0.94 14.40
N GLN A 158 5.94 0.20 13.37
CA GLN A 158 6.63 0.06 12.09
C GLN A 158 5.62 0.19 10.94
N SER A 159 6.01 0.92 9.88
CA SER A 159 5.23 1.00 8.63
C SER A 159 5.02 -0.40 8.04
N GLN A 160 3.78 -0.68 7.65
CA GLN A 160 3.35 -1.96 7.09
C GLN A 160 3.29 -1.95 5.56
N ARG A 161 3.53 -0.80 4.92
CA ARG A 161 3.53 -0.66 3.46
C ARG A 161 4.81 -1.21 2.83
N HIS A 162 4.67 -1.87 1.69
CA HIS A 162 5.77 -2.38 0.89
C HIS A 162 6.56 -1.25 0.18
N ASP A 163 7.82 -1.49 -0.15
CA ASP A 163 8.72 -0.48 -0.74
C ASP A 163 8.53 -0.36 -2.27
N GLY A 164 7.27 -0.33 -2.72
CA GLY A 164 6.86 -0.36 -4.14
C GLY A 164 7.02 -1.71 -4.87
N LYS A 165 7.67 -2.70 -4.22
CA LYS A 165 7.88 -4.08 -4.70
C LYS A 165 7.58 -5.09 -3.59
N TRP A 166 7.54 -6.39 -3.88
CA TRP A 166 7.31 -7.40 -2.83
C TRP A 166 8.37 -7.29 -1.71
N THR A 167 7.92 -7.01 -0.49
CA THR A 167 8.76 -6.67 0.67
C THR A 167 8.43 -7.60 1.83
N ALA A 168 9.39 -8.41 2.29
CA ALA A 168 9.19 -9.26 3.46
C ALA A 168 9.08 -8.43 4.76
N GLY A 169 8.29 -8.90 5.73
CA GLY A 169 8.06 -8.15 6.98
C GLY A 169 7.10 -6.96 6.82
N ARG A 170 6.16 -7.05 5.87
CA ARG A 170 5.11 -6.07 5.54
C ARG A 170 3.84 -6.83 5.22
N TYR A 171 2.65 -6.31 5.56
CA TYR A 171 1.41 -7.10 5.41
C TYR A 171 1.24 -7.58 3.98
N ALA A 172 0.95 -8.87 3.83
CA ALA A 172 0.93 -9.55 2.56
C ALA A 172 -0.28 -10.47 2.46
N MET A 173 -0.86 -10.56 1.27
CA MET A 173 -1.78 -11.65 0.93
C MET A 173 -1.14 -12.53 -0.14
N SER A 174 -1.15 -13.85 0.03
CA SER A 174 -0.75 -14.79 -1.04
C SER A 174 -1.56 -16.06 -1.11
N TYR A 175 -1.85 -16.50 -2.34
CA TYR A 175 -2.75 -17.63 -2.60
C TYR A 175 -2.35 -18.39 -3.87
N ASN A 176 -2.60 -19.70 -3.85
CA ASN A 176 -2.48 -20.57 -5.00
C ASN A 176 -3.90 -20.99 -5.42
N THR A 177 -4.31 -20.70 -6.65
CA THR A 177 -5.72 -20.82 -7.06
C THR A 177 -6.21 -22.26 -7.01
N THR A 178 -7.37 -22.48 -6.41
CA THR A 178 -7.99 -23.81 -6.26
C THR A 178 -9.14 -24.04 -7.23
N ALA A 179 -9.73 -22.98 -7.78
CA ALA A 179 -10.81 -23.05 -8.76
C ALA A 179 -10.70 -21.96 -9.84
N ALA A 180 -11.44 -22.14 -10.94
CA ALA A 180 -11.62 -21.09 -11.93
C ALA A 180 -12.54 -20.00 -11.38
N GLY A 181 -12.13 -18.73 -11.55
CA GLY A 181 -12.85 -17.56 -11.08
C GLY A 181 -12.41 -17.01 -9.72
N ASP A 182 -11.43 -17.63 -9.04
CA ASP A 182 -10.89 -17.22 -7.73
C ASP A 182 -10.49 -15.73 -7.66
N LYS A 183 -10.74 -15.08 -6.53
CA LYS A 183 -10.57 -13.63 -6.33
C LYS A 183 -9.95 -13.37 -4.96
N MET A 184 -8.75 -12.79 -4.89
CA MET A 184 -8.12 -12.48 -3.59
C MET A 184 -8.98 -11.49 -2.79
N ILE A 185 -9.39 -10.41 -3.45
CA ILE A 185 -10.33 -9.42 -2.93
C ILE A 185 -11.45 -9.23 -3.95
N ASN A 186 -12.70 -9.47 -3.55
CA ASN A 186 -13.90 -9.28 -4.34
C ASN A 186 -14.80 -8.20 -3.70
N ILE A 187 -14.76 -6.99 -4.23
CA ILE A 187 -15.45 -5.83 -3.66
C ILE A 187 -16.86 -5.77 -4.25
N LEU A 188 -17.90 -6.05 -3.47
CA LEU A 188 -19.29 -5.90 -3.92
C LEU A 188 -19.90 -4.58 -3.46
N ASP A 189 -19.47 -4.03 -2.33
CA ASP A 189 -19.98 -2.76 -1.84
C ASP A 189 -19.42 -1.54 -2.57
N SER A 190 -20.16 -0.44 -2.49
CA SER A 190 -19.71 0.87 -2.94
C SER A 190 -18.84 1.57 -1.89
N ASN A 191 -18.08 2.59 -2.30
CA ASN A 191 -17.24 3.43 -1.43
C ASN A 191 -16.29 2.57 -0.55
N VAL A 192 -15.50 1.72 -1.20
CA VAL A 192 -14.47 0.87 -0.58
C VAL A 192 -13.08 1.37 -1.02
N TRP A 193 -12.14 1.46 -0.10
CA TRP A 193 -10.76 1.91 -0.35
C TRP A 193 -9.74 0.87 0.10
N ILE A 194 -8.97 0.32 -0.84
CA ILE A 194 -7.82 -0.56 -0.61
C ILE A 194 -6.52 0.27 -0.75
N ASP A 195 -5.64 0.27 0.25
CA ASP A 195 -4.45 1.16 0.25
C ASP A 195 -3.16 0.52 0.80
N GLY A 196 -2.13 0.41 -0.04
CA GLY A 196 -0.78 -0.03 0.34
C GLY A 196 -0.57 -1.54 0.51
N LEU A 197 -1.53 -2.37 0.10
CA LEU A 197 -1.42 -3.84 0.20
C LEU A 197 -0.50 -4.41 -0.88
N GLN A 198 0.34 -5.39 -0.51
CA GLN A 198 0.96 -6.29 -1.48
C GLN A 198 0.17 -7.60 -1.58
N ILE A 199 -0.18 -7.98 -2.82
CA ILE A 199 -1.06 -9.11 -3.12
C ILE A 199 -0.41 -9.95 -4.23
N LYS A 200 -0.05 -11.19 -3.92
CA LYS A 200 0.57 -12.14 -4.85
C LYS A 200 -0.36 -13.32 -5.08
N MET A 201 -0.46 -13.81 -6.31
CA MET A 201 -1.32 -14.94 -6.59
C MET A 201 -0.71 -15.86 -7.64
N THR A 202 -0.55 -17.13 -7.28
CA THR A 202 -0.13 -18.19 -8.18
C THR A 202 -1.36 -18.74 -8.90
N ALA A 203 -1.54 -18.36 -10.15
CA ALA A 203 -2.63 -18.82 -10.98
C ALA A 203 -2.28 -20.18 -11.62
N THR A 204 -3.13 -21.16 -11.35
CA THR A 204 -3.21 -22.49 -11.99
C THR A 204 -4.56 -22.72 -12.69
N HIS A 205 -5.53 -21.83 -12.46
CA HIS A 205 -6.86 -21.82 -13.10
C HIS A 205 -7.14 -20.51 -13.87
N ASP A 206 -8.25 -20.47 -14.60
CA ASP A 206 -8.72 -19.32 -15.36
C ASP A 206 -9.57 -18.34 -14.54
N PHE A 207 -9.74 -17.12 -15.04
CA PHE A 207 -10.47 -16.00 -14.42
C PHE A 207 -10.00 -15.63 -13.01
N SER A 208 -8.73 -15.88 -12.71
CA SER A 208 -8.15 -15.59 -11.39
C SER A 208 -7.73 -14.12 -11.28
N VAL A 209 -8.21 -13.43 -10.25
CA VAL A 209 -8.08 -11.96 -10.08
C VAL A 209 -7.49 -11.60 -8.72
N ARG A 210 -6.58 -10.61 -8.67
CA ARG A 210 -6.12 -10.04 -7.39
C ARG A 210 -7.21 -9.14 -6.78
N ILE A 211 -7.55 -7.99 -7.38
CA ILE A 211 -8.67 -7.15 -6.91
C ILE A 211 -9.76 -7.10 -7.97
N GLN A 212 -10.94 -7.64 -7.67
CA GLN A 212 -12.14 -7.48 -8.51
C GLN A 212 -13.09 -6.46 -7.88
N MET A 213 -13.56 -5.52 -8.68
CA MET A 213 -14.75 -4.72 -8.40
C MET A 213 -15.97 -5.43 -8.97
N GLY A 214 -16.82 -5.97 -8.12
CA GLY A 214 -18.04 -6.70 -8.49
C GLY A 214 -19.22 -5.80 -8.87
N GLN A 215 -20.32 -6.46 -9.25
CA GLN A 215 -21.43 -5.87 -10.01
C GLN A 215 -22.16 -4.70 -9.31
N THR A 216 -22.15 -4.66 -7.98
CA THR A 216 -22.82 -3.65 -7.14
C THR A 216 -21.88 -2.54 -6.63
N SER A 217 -20.58 -2.61 -6.95
CA SER A 217 -19.58 -1.68 -6.42
C SER A 217 -19.46 -0.40 -7.26
N ALA A 218 -19.41 0.75 -6.60
CA ALA A 218 -19.13 2.04 -7.21
C ALA A 218 -18.25 2.91 -6.30
N ASN A 219 -17.50 3.84 -6.89
CA ASN A 219 -16.53 4.70 -6.19
C ASN A 219 -15.44 3.92 -5.44
N THR A 220 -15.01 2.78 -5.99
CA THR A 220 -13.91 1.99 -5.40
C THR A 220 -12.59 2.70 -5.64
N SER A 221 -11.75 2.73 -4.60
CA SER A 221 -10.41 3.31 -4.63
C SER A 221 -9.35 2.24 -4.37
N ILE A 222 -8.31 2.18 -5.21
CA ILE A 222 -7.17 1.27 -5.05
C ILE A 222 -5.90 2.11 -5.14
N SER A 223 -5.13 2.20 -4.07
CA SER A 223 -3.98 3.11 -4.00
C SER A 223 -2.72 2.47 -3.47
N ASN A 224 -1.57 2.89 -4.00
CA ASN A 224 -0.24 2.54 -3.47
C ASN A 224 0.05 1.02 -3.37
N CYS A 225 -0.69 0.16 -4.07
CA CYS A 225 -0.61 -1.30 -3.92
C CYS A 225 0.45 -1.93 -4.84
N TYR A 226 0.91 -3.13 -4.50
CA TYR A 226 1.75 -3.98 -5.34
C TYR A 226 1.06 -5.31 -5.65
N LEU A 227 0.71 -5.54 -6.92
CA LEU A 227 -0.13 -6.67 -7.35
C LEU A 227 0.63 -7.60 -8.30
N GLU A 228 0.96 -8.80 -7.84
CA GLU A 228 1.83 -9.76 -8.55
C GLU A 228 1.06 -10.98 -9.06
N HIS A 229 1.22 -11.26 -10.35
CA HIS A 229 0.78 -12.49 -11.02
C HIS A 229 1.94 -13.47 -11.18
N ILE A 230 1.73 -14.73 -10.79
CA ILE A 230 2.62 -15.85 -11.12
C ILE A 230 1.77 -16.91 -11.83
N GLY A 231 1.97 -17.12 -13.14
CA GLY A 231 1.25 -18.16 -13.87
C GLY A 231 1.31 -17.95 -15.39
N THR A 232 1.81 -18.93 -16.14
CA THR A 232 2.22 -18.74 -17.54
C THR A 232 1.14 -19.05 -18.59
N SER A 233 -0.03 -19.56 -18.19
CA SER A 233 -0.97 -20.27 -19.08
C SER A 233 -2.46 -19.89 -18.90
N ASN A 234 -2.77 -18.76 -18.25
CA ASN A 234 -4.07 -18.56 -17.58
C ASN A 234 -4.77 -17.25 -17.94
N VAL A 235 -6.10 -17.27 -18.00
CA VAL A 235 -6.97 -16.08 -18.00
C VAL A 235 -6.90 -15.38 -16.63
N GLY A 236 -6.61 -14.08 -16.57
CA GLY A 236 -6.62 -13.34 -15.30
C GLY A 236 -6.38 -11.84 -15.40
N ALA A 237 -6.42 -11.16 -14.27
CA ALA A 237 -6.17 -9.71 -14.14
C ALA A 237 -5.60 -9.35 -12.75
N SER A 238 -4.79 -8.28 -12.62
CA SER A 238 -4.41 -7.74 -11.30
C SER A 238 -5.53 -6.88 -10.73
N ILE A 239 -6.12 -6.01 -11.54
CA ILE A 239 -7.37 -5.30 -11.21
C ILE A 239 -8.39 -5.61 -12.30
N MET A 240 -9.63 -5.93 -11.92
CA MET A 240 -10.74 -6.13 -12.86
C MET A 240 -11.99 -5.36 -12.43
N ALA A 241 -12.52 -4.52 -13.32
CA ALA A 241 -13.92 -4.15 -13.27
C ALA A 241 -14.76 -5.32 -13.79
N ALA A 242 -15.65 -5.85 -12.95
CA ALA A 242 -16.59 -6.89 -13.37
C ALA A 242 -17.60 -6.34 -14.39
N GLU A 243 -18.06 -7.26 -15.22
CA GLU A 243 -18.84 -6.96 -16.41
C GLU A 243 -20.28 -6.51 -16.09
N TRP A 244 -20.93 -5.94 -17.11
CA TRP A 244 -22.38 -5.66 -17.21
C TRP A 244 -22.94 -4.43 -16.44
N TYR A 245 -22.20 -3.77 -15.54
CA TYR A 245 -22.78 -2.72 -14.65
C TYR A 245 -21.98 -1.41 -14.53
N THR A 246 -22.54 -0.43 -13.81
CA THR A 246 -22.12 0.98 -13.74
C THR A 246 -21.12 1.26 -12.60
N THR A 247 -19.96 0.61 -12.64
CA THR A 247 -18.93 0.73 -11.59
C THR A 247 -17.99 1.91 -11.87
N SER A 248 -17.70 2.78 -10.89
CA SER A 248 -16.67 3.84 -11.00
C SER A 248 -15.44 3.48 -10.18
N MET A 249 -14.24 3.70 -10.72
CA MET A 249 -12.96 3.39 -10.04
C MET A 249 -11.97 4.56 -10.08
N ASN A 250 -11.17 4.67 -9.02
CA ASN A 250 -9.92 5.41 -9.00
C ASN A 250 -8.78 4.45 -8.60
N VAL A 251 -7.82 4.24 -9.49
CA VAL A 251 -6.59 3.47 -9.21
C VAL A 251 -5.40 4.42 -9.25
N TRP A 252 -4.55 4.45 -8.22
CA TRP A 252 -3.36 5.30 -8.25
C TRP A 252 -2.13 4.74 -7.56
N ASN A 253 -0.95 5.22 -7.97
CA ASN A 253 0.36 4.85 -7.41
C ASN A 253 0.56 3.32 -7.32
N THR A 254 -0.06 2.55 -8.22
CA THR A 254 -0.18 1.10 -8.06
C THR A 254 0.71 0.38 -9.06
N VAL A 255 1.44 -0.62 -8.57
CA VAL A 255 2.33 -1.47 -9.36
C VAL A 255 1.64 -2.78 -9.67
N CYS A 256 1.59 -3.16 -10.94
CA CYS A 256 1.02 -4.43 -11.39
C CYS A 256 2.06 -5.23 -12.18
N VAL A 257 2.55 -6.34 -11.62
CA VAL A 257 3.57 -7.19 -12.25
C VAL A 257 2.99 -8.51 -12.70
N SER A 258 3.42 -9.00 -13.85
CA SER A 258 3.06 -10.30 -14.40
C SER A 258 4.27 -10.96 -15.08
N ASN A 259 4.23 -12.28 -15.19
CA ASN A 259 5.09 -13.07 -16.08
C ASN A 259 4.29 -13.89 -17.12
N SER A 260 2.99 -13.64 -17.21
CA SER A 260 2.04 -14.42 -17.98
C SER A 260 1.94 -13.95 -19.43
N THR A 261 2.27 -14.83 -20.36
CA THR A 261 2.17 -14.60 -21.81
C THR A 261 0.86 -15.12 -22.42
N TYR A 262 -0.10 -15.53 -21.59
CA TYR A 262 -1.37 -16.11 -22.06
C TYR A 262 -2.35 -15.02 -22.53
N ASN A 263 -3.13 -15.30 -23.59
CA ASN A 263 -3.83 -14.27 -24.38
C ASN A 263 -4.89 -13.42 -23.63
N HIS A 264 -5.29 -13.86 -22.43
CA HIS A 264 -6.20 -13.15 -21.53
C HIS A 264 -5.59 -12.87 -20.13
N ALA A 265 -4.26 -12.85 -20.02
CA ALA A 265 -3.57 -12.38 -18.81
C ALA A 265 -3.32 -10.87 -18.89
N ARG A 266 -3.89 -10.12 -17.94
CA ARG A 266 -3.91 -8.65 -17.96
C ARG A 266 -3.31 -8.07 -16.68
N ASN A 267 -2.78 -6.85 -16.73
CA ASN A 267 -2.50 -6.11 -15.50
C ASN A 267 -3.81 -5.45 -15.01
N VAL A 268 -4.42 -4.57 -15.81
CA VAL A 268 -5.77 -4.02 -15.56
C VAL A 268 -6.73 -4.48 -16.66
N HIS A 269 -7.86 -5.07 -16.27
CA HIS A 269 -8.96 -5.43 -17.16
C HIS A 269 -10.19 -4.55 -16.88
N ILE A 270 -10.70 -3.92 -17.93
CA ILE A 270 -11.89 -3.08 -17.91
C ILE A 270 -12.88 -3.69 -18.91
N SER A 271 -14.08 -4.04 -18.47
CA SER A 271 -15.01 -4.83 -19.30
C SER A 271 -16.45 -4.38 -19.11
N SER A 272 -17.13 -4.07 -20.21
CA SER A 272 -18.52 -3.60 -20.25
C SER A 272 -19.28 -4.15 -21.48
N PRO A 273 -19.53 -5.48 -21.54
CA PRO A 273 -20.26 -6.11 -22.63
C PRO A 273 -21.80 -5.87 -22.56
N GLY A 274 -22.26 -4.68 -22.17
CA GLY A 274 -23.69 -4.45 -21.91
C GLY A 274 -24.13 -2.99 -21.78
N THR A 275 -25.43 -2.76 -22.00
CA THR A 275 -26.10 -1.47 -22.18
C THR A 275 -26.24 -0.65 -20.88
N ALA A 276 -25.13 -0.30 -20.25
CA ALA A 276 -25.09 0.44 -18.99
C ALA A 276 -25.41 1.94 -19.21
N THR A 277 -26.59 2.38 -18.78
CA THR A 277 -27.15 3.72 -19.09
C THR A 277 -26.60 4.89 -18.28
N ALA A 278 -25.97 4.64 -17.12
CA ALA A 278 -25.29 5.68 -16.36
C ALA A 278 -23.81 5.78 -16.75
N ALA A 279 -23.33 7.02 -16.90
CA ALA A 279 -21.90 7.30 -17.06
C ALA A 279 -21.14 6.86 -15.80
N CYS A 280 -20.01 6.18 -15.98
CA CYS A 280 -19.04 5.95 -14.91
C CYS A 280 -17.63 6.22 -15.45
N ALA A 281 -16.74 6.57 -14.53
CA ALA A 281 -15.35 6.91 -14.83
C ALA A 281 -14.42 5.83 -14.29
N TRP A 282 -13.47 5.42 -15.12
CA TRP A 282 -12.38 4.53 -14.74
C TRP A 282 -11.06 5.30 -14.84
N ASN A 283 -10.65 5.83 -13.69
CA ASN A 283 -9.50 6.71 -13.58
C ASN A 283 -8.28 5.90 -13.11
N ILE A 284 -7.15 6.05 -13.79
CA ILE A 284 -5.90 5.36 -13.48
C ILE A 284 -4.77 6.40 -13.51
N TYR A 285 -4.09 6.59 -12.38
CA TYR A 285 -3.12 7.67 -12.19
C TYR A 285 -1.77 7.14 -11.69
N ASN A 286 -0.66 7.58 -12.26
CA ASN A 286 0.68 7.23 -11.76
C ASN A 286 0.84 5.71 -11.50
N CYS A 287 0.44 4.84 -12.44
CA CYS A 287 0.56 3.39 -12.24
C CYS A 287 1.68 2.80 -13.10
N THR A 288 2.41 1.80 -12.58
CA THR A 288 3.45 1.08 -13.33
C THR A 288 3.01 -0.36 -13.57
N LEU A 289 2.86 -0.76 -14.83
CA LEU A 289 2.30 -2.05 -15.22
C LEU A 289 3.29 -2.80 -16.11
N TYR A 290 3.62 -4.05 -15.77
CA TYR A 290 4.71 -4.79 -16.40
C TYR A 290 4.36 -6.26 -16.69
N GLY A 291 4.79 -6.75 -17.87
CA GLY A 291 4.98 -8.19 -18.14
C GLY A 291 3.72 -9.06 -18.26
N SER A 292 2.57 -8.47 -18.59
CA SER A 292 1.36 -9.24 -18.93
C SER A 292 1.22 -9.47 -20.43
N TYR A 293 0.18 -10.18 -20.88
CA TYR A 293 -0.11 -10.24 -22.31
C TYR A 293 -0.70 -8.92 -22.82
N ARG A 294 -1.52 -8.25 -22.00
CA ARG A 294 -2.00 -6.87 -22.24
C ARG A 294 -2.03 -6.08 -20.94
N GLY A 295 -1.29 -4.97 -20.89
CA GLY A 295 -1.17 -4.12 -19.70
C GLY A 295 -2.51 -3.59 -19.22
N ILE A 296 -3.07 -2.60 -19.92
CA ILE A 296 -4.42 -2.07 -19.67
C ILE A 296 -5.32 -2.48 -20.85
N TYR A 297 -6.30 -3.36 -20.58
CA TYR A 297 -7.20 -3.91 -21.59
C TYR A 297 -8.65 -3.45 -21.40
N TYR A 298 -9.18 -2.75 -22.40
CA TYR A 298 -10.59 -2.34 -22.45
C TYR A 298 -11.44 -3.23 -23.37
N THR A 299 -12.61 -3.65 -22.91
CA THR A 299 -13.62 -4.39 -23.68
C THR A 299 -15.02 -3.80 -23.55
N GLY A 300 -15.35 -2.82 -24.41
CA GLY A 300 -16.72 -2.61 -24.91
C GLY A 300 -17.42 -1.29 -24.59
N ASP A 301 -17.95 -0.68 -25.65
CA ASP A 301 -19.10 0.24 -25.70
C ASP A 301 -18.98 1.73 -25.29
N THR A 302 -19.92 2.49 -25.83
CA THR A 302 -20.05 3.95 -25.80
C THR A 302 -20.67 4.42 -24.48
N GLY A 303 -20.08 5.45 -23.84
CA GLY A 303 -20.64 6.08 -22.64
C GLY A 303 -19.91 5.77 -21.34
N LYS A 304 -18.81 4.99 -21.40
CA LYS A 304 -17.82 4.85 -20.32
C LYS A 304 -16.59 5.71 -20.64
N THR A 305 -15.97 6.28 -19.61
CA THR A 305 -14.79 7.13 -19.79
C THR A 305 -13.59 6.52 -19.06
N ILE A 306 -12.57 6.11 -19.83
CA ILE A 306 -11.27 5.71 -19.29
C ILE A 306 -10.34 6.92 -19.29
N ASN A 307 -9.76 7.23 -18.14
CA ASN A 307 -8.78 8.31 -17.96
C ASN A 307 -7.51 7.72 -17.35
N ALA A 308 -6.61 7.21 -18.20
CA ALA A 308 -5.26 6.83 -17.81
C ALA A 308 -4.35 8.06 -17.94
N ILE A 309 -3.75 8.52 -16.85
CA ILE A 309 -2.84 9.67 -16.83
C ILE A 309 -1.57 9.31 -16.03
N ASN A 310 -0.40 9.78 -16.48
CA ASN A 310 0.90 9.44 -15.89
C ASN A 310 1.13 7.93 -15.72
N CYS A 311 0.50 7.07 -16.53
CA CYS A 311 0.70 5.63 -16.41
C CYS A 311 1.88 5.17 -17.29
N LEU A 312 2.68 4.25 -16.75
CA LEU A 312 3.79 3.59 -17.43
C LEU A 312 3.40 2.12 -17.64
N VAL A 313 3.30 1.68 -18.88
CA VAL A 313 3.03 0.27 -19.21
C VAL A 313 4.13 -0.29 -20.10
N ALA A 314 4.76 -1.38 -19.68
CA ALA A 314 5.93 -1.93 -20.36
C ALA A 314 5.92 -3.46 -20.50
N ASN A 315 6.60 -3.93 -21.55
CA ASN A 315 6.85 -5.35 -21.80
C ASN A 315 5.57 -6.20 -21.88
N SER A 316 4.47 -5.65 -22.43
CA SER A 316 3.28 -6.44 -22.73
C SER A 316 3.45 -7.24 -24.02
N VAL A 317 2.98 -8.49 -24.07
CA VAL A 317 3.19 -9.39 -25.23
C VAL A 317 2.43 -8.95 -26.48
N ALA A 318 1.22 -8.41 -26.34
CA ALA A 318 0.37 -8.04 -27.48
C ALA A 318 0.09 -6.54 -27.62
N ALA A 319 -0.15 -5.85 -26.50
CA ALA A 319 -0.29 -4.39 -26.46
C ALA A 319 -0.25 -3.91 -25.01
N ASN A 320 0.55 -2.87 -24.73
CA ASN A 320 0.55 -2.20 -23.43
C ASN A 320 -0.81 -1.52 -23.16
N TYR A 321 -1.32 -0.77 -24.13
CA TYR A 321 -2.60 -0.07 -24.09
C TYR A 321 -3.50 -0.61 -25.20
N SER A 322 -4.61 -1.25 -24.85
CA SER A 322 -5.46 -1.94 -25.83
C SER A 322 -6.80 -1.25 -26.05
N ASN A 323 -7.26 -1.23 -27.31
CA ASN A 323 -8.53 -0.60 -27.73
C ASN A 323 -8.61 0.88 -27.31
N ALA A 324 -7.50 1.60 -27.49
CA ALA A 324 -7.29 2.93 -26.91
C ALA A 324 -8.08 4.07 -27.61
N ALA A 325 -8.61 3.83 -28.81
CA ALA A 325 -9.41 4.79 -29.61
C ALA A 325 -10.79 5.17 -29.01
N SER A 326 -11.07 4.79 -27.76
CA SER A 326 -12.29 5.12 -27.02
C SER A 326 -12.00 5.65 -25.61
N TRP A 327 -10.74 6.00 -25.33
CA TRP A 327 -10.32 6.51 -24.03
C TRP A 327 -10.43 8.04 -24.02
N GLY A 328 -10.83 8.61 -22.89
CA GLY A 328 -11.29 9.99 -22.77
C GLY A 328 -10.14 10.99 -22.61
N SER A 329 -10.01 11.55 -21.41
CA SER A 329 -8.95 12.53 -21.09
C SER A 329 -7.60 11.87 -20.77
N SER A 330 -7.31 10.71 -21.38
CA SER A 330 -6.06 9.98 -21.14
C SER A 330 -4.89 10.71 -21.81
N ASN A 331 -3.82 11.00 -21.06
CA ASN A 331 -2.68 11.80 -21.51
C ASN A 331 -1.44 11.56 -20.62
N TYR A 332 -0.26 12.06 -21.01
CA TYR A 332 1.03 11.86 -20.29
C TYR A 332 1.32 10.38 -19.94
N ASN A 333 0.87 9.44 -20.77
CA ASN A 333 1.17 8.01 -20.62
C ASN A 333 2.50 7.67 -21.28
N ALA A 334 3.15 6.58 -20.86
CA ALA A 334 4.30 6.03 -21.57
C ALA A 334 4.13 4.52 -21.83
N SER A 335 4.45 4.08 -23.05
CA SER A 335 4.42 2.67 -23.44
C SER A 335 5.73 2.20 -24.07
N SER A 336 6.10 0.94 -23.82
CA SER A 336 7.28 0.31 -24.45
C SER A 336 7.04 -0.17 -25.89
N ASP A 337 5.85 0.10 -26.42
CA ASP A 337 5.38 -0.23 -27.77
C ASP A 337 4.62 0.98 -28.33
N ALA A 338 4.05 0.88 -29.53
CA ALA A 338 3.39 2.00 -30.19
C ALA A 338 1.96 2.31 -29.68
N THR A 339 1.52 1.78 -28.52
CA THR A 339 0.07 1.61 -28.25
C THR A 339 -0.60 2.66 -27.36
N VAL A 340 0.14 3.62 -26.78
CA VAL A 340 -0.44 4.73 -25.96
C VAL A 340 -1.73 5.34 -26.55
N PRO A 341 -2.66 5.86 -25.72
CA PRO A 341 -3.95 6.39 -26.18
C PRO A 341 -3.90 7.50 -27.24
N GLY A 342 -2.78 8.21 -27.37
CA GLY A 342 -2.61 9.30 -28.34
C GLY A 342 -3.03 10.66 -27.78
N GLY A 343 -3.06 10.78 -26.45
CA GLY A 343 -3.33 12.02 -25.74
C GLY A 343 -2.17 12.99 -25.72
N ALA A 344 -2.37 14.12 -25.03
CA ALA A 344 -1.35 15.15 -24.89
C ALA A 344 -0.10 14.59 -24.20
N GLN A 345 1.07 14.78 -24.83
CA GLN A 345 2.38 14.34 -24.32
C GLN A 345 2.52 12.83 -24.05
N ASP A 346 1.66 11.98 -24.61
CA ASP A 346 1.84 10.52 -24.57
C ASP A 346 3.15 10.10 -25.28
N ARG A 347 3.87 9.15 -24.67
CA ARG A 347 5.20 8.69 -25.07
C ARG A 347 5.16 7.23 -25.56
N ALA A 348 4.97 7.08 -26.86
CA ALA A 348 5.02 5.78 -27.54
C ALA A 348 6.45 5.21 -27.64
N SER A 349 6.57 3.88 -27.72
CA SER A 349 7.79 3.13 -28.07
C SER A 349 9.05 3.51 -27.27
N GLN A 350 8.90 3.78 -25.98
CA GLN A 350 9.99 4.16 -25.09
C GLN A 350 10.81 2.93 -24.64
N THR A 351 12.09 3.15 -24.37
CA THR A 351 12.89 2.21 -23.56
C THR A 351 12.98 2.75 -22.14
N PHE A 352 12.48 1.97 -21.17
CA PHE A 352 12.53 2.34 -19.76
C PHE A 352 13.73 1.70 -19.08
N THR A 353 14.41 2.46 -18.21
CA THR A 353 15.48 1.93 -17.36
C THR A 353 15.04 1.97 -15.90
N PHE A 354 14.95 0.79 -15.29
CA PHE A 354 14.56 0.58 -13.89
C PHE A 354 15.75 0.14 -13.04
N ALA A 355 15.62 0.25 -11.71
CA ALA A 355 16.64 -0.14 -10.75
C ALA A 355 17.01 -1.64 -10.83
N ASP A 356 16.02 -2.55 -10.81
CA ASP A 356 16.23 -3.99 -11.00
C ASP A 356 14.95 -4.69 -11.48
N VAL A 357 14.83 -4.89 -12.79
CA VAL A 357 13.71 -5.64 -13.40
C VAL A 357 13.64 -7.11 -12.93
N GLY A 358 14.79 -7.73 -12.62
CA GLY A 358 14.85 -9.13 -12.17
C GLY A 358 14.28 -9.30 -10.76
N GLY A 359 14.67 -8.40 -9.85
CA GLY A 359 14.11 -8.26 -8.50
C GLY A 359 12.74 -7.56 -8.44
N LYS A 360 12.12 -7.24 -9.59
CA LYS A 360 10.83 -6.53 -9.71
C LYS A 360 10.82 -5.16 -9.04
N ASP A 361 11.98 -4.50 -9.01
CA ASP A 361 12.16 -3.13 -8.57
C ASP A 361 12.03 -2.16 -9.75
N PHE A 362 10.90 -1.46 -9.79
CA PHE A 362 10.53 -0.53 -10.86
C PHE A 362 10.72 0.94 -10.47
N ASP A 363 11.53 1.23 -9.45
CA ASP A 363 12.14 2.56 -9.29
C ASP A 363 12.83 2.96 -10.60
N LEU A 364 12.60 4.19 -11.07
CA LEU A 364 13.23 4.72 -12.28
C LEU A 364 14.73 4.95 -12.06
N ALA A 365 15.54 4.71 -13.08
CA ALA A 365 16.99 4.91 -13.02
C ALA A 365 17.41 6.35 -13.33
N SER A 366 18.62 6.73 -12.92
CA SER A 366 19.21 8.06 -13.17
C SER A 366 19.45 8.38 -14.65
N ASN A 367 19.41 7.36 -15.51
CA ASN A 367 19.52 7.44 -16.97
C ASN A 367 18.22 7.08 -17.71
N ASP A 368 17.08 6.97 -17.01
CA ASP A 368 15.80 6.85 -17.71
C ASP A 368 15.48 8.12 -18.51
N GLY A 369 15.00 7.93 -19.74
CA GLY A 369 14.46 8.99 -20.60
C GLY A 369 13.12 8.60 -21.21
N GLY A 370 12.46 7.56 -20.68
CA GLY A 370 11.17 7.06 -21.14
C GLY A 370 10.00 7.66 -20.36
N ALA A 371 10.18 7.85 -19.05
CA ALA A 371 9.15 8.19 -18.08
C ALA A 371 9.54 9.32 -17.12
N ARG A 372 10.83 9.48 -16.80
CA ARG A 372 11.30 10.50 -15.86
C ARG A 372 11.15 11.93 -16.40
N ASP A 373 10.78 12.88 -15.54
CA ASP A 373 10.55 14.30 -15.83
C ASP A 373 9.44 14.58 -16.88
N TYR A 374 8.55 13.61 -17.15
CA TYR A 374 7.54 13.67 -18.23
C TYR A 374 6.06 13.57 -17.80
N GLY A 375 5.77 13.44 -16.50
CA GLY A 375 4.41 13.41 -15.96
C GLY A 375 3.81 14.81 -15.77
N VAL A 376 2.47 14.89 -15.80
CA VAL A 376 1.72 16.09 -15.40
C VAL A 376 1.53 16.16 -13.88
N THR A 377 1.53 17.36 -13.32
CA THR A 377 1.22 17.61 -11.91
C THR A 377 -0.22 17.24 -11.57
N ASP A 378 -0.41 16.54 -10.44
CA ASP A 378 -1.73 16.25 -9.82
C ASP A 378 -2.86 15.83 -10.78
N PRO A 379 -2.69 14.74 -11.57
CA PRO A 379 -3.76 14.25 -12.44
C PRO A 379 -4.98 13.71 -11.67
N GLY A 380 -4.86 13.50 -10.36
CA GLY A 380 -5.93 13.05 -9.47
C GLY A 380 -6.70 14.17 -8.78
N ALA A 381 -6.36 15.44 -9.02
CA ALA A 381 -6.99 16.61 -8.38
C ALA A 381 -7.08 16.52 -6.84
N GLY A 382 -5.96 16.21 -6.19
CA GLY A 382 -5.81 16.15 -4.73
C GLY A 382 -5.97 14.76 -4.10
N LEU A 383 -6.09 13.69 -4.91
CA LEU A 383 -6.13 12.31 -4.41
C LEU A 383 -4.79 11.83 -3.79
N PHE A 384 -3.67 12.49 -4.11
CA PHE A 384 -2.32 12.11 -3.67
C PHE A 384 -1.33 13.29 -3.79
N SER A 385 -0.37 13.36 -2.87
CA SER A 385 0.79 14.27 -2.88
C SER A 385 2.12 13.56 -3.14
N ASP A 386 2.14 12.23 -2.97
CA ASP A 386 3.34 11.41 -2.87
C ASP A 386 3.23 10.19 -3.80
N ASP A 387 4.35 9.49 -4.00
CA ASP A 387 4.45 8.27 -4.82
C ASP A 387 4.16 6.98 -4.02
N ILE A 388 4.29 5.81 -4.66
CA ILE A 388 4.06 4.49 -4.02
C ILE A 388 4.91 4.25 -2.77
N LYS A 389 6.10 4.86 -2.68
CA LYS A 389 7.04 4.73 -1.54
C LYS A 389 6.87 5.86 -0.50
N GLY A 390 5.90 6.76 -0.69
CA GLY A 390 5.66 7.91 0.19
C GLY A 390 6.63 9.07 -0.04
N ARG A 391 7.21 9.21 -1.24
CA ARG A 391 8.07 10.33 -1.63
C ARG A 391 7.23 11.41 -2.30
N SER A 392 7.31 12.65 -1.83
CA SER A 392 6.51 13.76 -2.37
C SER A 392 6.85 14.11 -3.81
N ARG A 393 5.84 14.49 -4.58
CA ARG A 393 5.94 14.83 -6.01
C ARG A 393 5.73 16.33 -6.28
N PRO A 394 6.52 16.98 -7.15
CA PRO A 394 7.66 16.40 -7.88
C PRO A 394 8.91 16.26 -7.00
N TYR A 395 9.75 15.26 -7.27
CA TYR A 395 11.14 15.25 -6.81
C TYR A 395 12.04 15.90 -7.87
N GLY A 396 11.99 17.23 -7.94
CA GLY A 396 12.80 18.01 -8.88
C GLY A 396 11.96 18.95 -9.75
N ALA A 397 12.07 18.80 -11.07
CA ALA A 397 11.55 19.78 -12.03
C ALA A 397 10.12 19.48 -12.51
N ALA A 398 9.77 18.20 -12.67
CA ALA A 398 8.47 17.72 -13.11
C ALA A 398 8.12 16.40 -12.38
N TRP A 399 6.87 15.93 -12.53
CA TRP A 399 6.47 14.61 -12.02
C TRP A 399 7.00 13.50 -12.93
N ASP A 400 7.15 12.30 -12.40
CA ASP A 400 7.48 11.11 -13.20
C ASP A 400 6.23 10.32 -13.64
N ILE A 401 6.30 9.76 -14.85
CA ILE A 401 5.29 8.80 -15.35
C ILE A 401 5.51 7.44 -14.65
N GLY A 402 4.44 6.87 -14.09
CA GLY A 402 4.44 5.62 -13.34
C GLY A 402 4.28 5.82 -11.83
N ALA A 403 4.32 4.73 -11.07
CA ALA A 403 4.06 4.71 -9.62
C ALA A 403 5.16 5.30 -8.74
N PHE A 404 6.38 5.42 -9.29
CA PHE A 404 7.57 5.87 -8.61
C PHE A 404 7.94 7.30 -9.03
N GLU A 405 8.55 8.04 -8.13
CA GLU A 405 9.29 9.27 -8.43
C GLU A 405 10.79 9.00 -8.24
N TYR A 406 11.62 9.31 -9.25
CA TYR A 406 13.07 9.15 -9.20
C TYR A 406 13.67 10.01 -8.09
N VAL A 407 14.56 9.40 -7.28
CA VAL A 407 15.36 10.11 -6.29
C VAL A 407 16.82 9.80 -6.51
N ALA A 408 17.62 10.86 -6.67
CA ALA A 408 19.06 10.74 -6.84
C ALA A 408 19.71 10.13 -5.58
N ALA A 409 20.69 9.25 -5.76
CA ALA A 409 21.39 8.60 -4.65
C ALA A 409 22.03 9.64 -3.71
N GLY A 410 21.73 9.54 -2.40
CA GLY A 410 22.11 10.54 -1.39
C GLY A 410 21.02 11.59 -1.12
N GLY A 411 20.02 11.72 -2.00
CA GLY A 411 18.76 12.40 -1.72
C GLY A 411 17.96 11.62 -0.69
N SER A 412 18.16 11.90 0.60
CA SER A 412 17.35 11.32 1.66
C SER A 412 15.95 11.92 1.61
N ALA A 413 15.02 11.23 0.94
CA ALA A 413 13.60 11.44 1.16
C ALA A 413 13.29 11.03 2.61
N SER A 414 13.23 12.00 3.50
CA SER A 414 12.75 11.76 4.86
C SER A 414 11.32 11.24 4.79
N LEU A 415 11.01 10.21 5.58
CA LEU A 415 9.64 9.79 5.89
C LEU A 415 8.96 10.79 6.84
N SER A 416 9.16 12.09 6.56
CA SER A 416 8.49 13.22 7.19
C SER A 416 6.99 13.10 6.92
N PRO A 417 6.11 13.25 7.93
CA PRO A 417 4.70 12.95 7.75
C PRO A 417 4.06 13.79 6.63
N SER A 418 3.25 13.16 5.79
CA SER A 418 2.30 13.90 4.97
C SER A 418 1.38 14.71 5.89
N ALA A 419 1.06 15.94 5.49
CA ALA A 419 0.14 16.77 6.25
C ALA A 419 -1.25 16.11 6.31
N SER A 420 -1.94 16.30 7.43
CA SER A 420 -3.29 15.75 7.65
C SER A 420 -4.22 16.06 6.46
N PRO A 421 -5.08 15.11 6.04
CA PRO A 421 -5.95 15.30 4.87
C PRO A 421 -6.86 16.52 5.08
N SER A 422 -6.62 17.58 4.30
CA SER A 422 -7.27 18.89 4.46
C SER A 422 -8.69 18.92 3.86
N VAL A 423 -9.53 17.96 4.24
CA VAL A 423 -10.95 17.89 3.87
C VAL A 423 -11.75 18.84 4.78
N SER A 424 -11.51 20.14 4.61
CA SER A 424 -12.27 21.20 5.29
C SER A 424 -13.74 21.13 4.87
N PRO A 425 -14.70 20.89 5.79
CA PRO A 425 -16.11 20.87 5.44
C PRO A 425 -16.58 22.27 5.06
N SER A 426 -16.94 22.49 3.79
CA SER A 426 -17.42 23.79 3.30
C SER A 426 -18.87 24.04 3.72
N MET A 427 -19.08 24.29 5.02
CA MET A 427 -20.37 24.67 5.62
C MET A 427 -20.31 26.10 6.13
N SER A 428 -20.65 27.05 5.27
CA SER A 428 -20.75 28.48 5.61
C SER A 428 -21.96 28.75 6.51
N PRO A 429 -21.80 29.20 7.77
CA PRO A 429 -22.93 29.55 8.62
C PRO A 429 -23.44 30.95 8.25
N SER A 430 -24.51 31.03 7.46
CA SER A 430 -25.19 32.29 7.16
C SER A 430 -26.04 32.74 8.36
N GLY A 431 -25.46 33.50 9.29
CA GLY A 431 -26.17 33.98 10.48
C GLY A 431 -25.42 35.05 11.26
N SER A 432 -25.72 36.32 10.99
CA SER A 432 -25.12 37.48 11.69
C SER A 432 -25.81 37.77 13.03
N PRO A 433 -25.07 37.95 14.13
CA PRO A 433 -25.52 38.69 15.30
C PRO A 433 -24.92 40.10 15.31
N SER A 434 -25.76 41.13 15.30
CA SER A 434 -25.34 42.53 15.45
C SER A 434 -25.24 42.91 16.92
N GLY A 435 -24.09 43.41 17.38
CA GLY A 435 -23.94 43.97 18.72
C GLY A 435 -22.52 44.43 19.05
N SER A 436 -22.28 45.74 18.99
CA SER A 436 -21.07 46.38 19.51
C SER A 436 -21.23 46.76 21.00
N PRO A 437 -20.12 47.00 21.70
CA PRO A 437 -19.90 48.37 22.18
C PRO A 437 -18.49 48.92 21.93
N SER A 438 -18.33 50.22 22.17
CA SER A 438 -17.10 51.01 22.05
C SER A 438 -16.20 50.86 23.29
N GLU A 439 -14.88 51.04 23.14
CA GLU A 439 -14.16 52.22 23.66
C GLU A 439 -12.68 52.24 23.23
N SER A 440 -12.05 53.41 23.28
CA SER A 440 -10.64 53.64 22.90
C SER A 440 -9.89 54.46 23.95
N PRO A 441 -8.56 54.49 23.90
CA PRO A 441 -7.91 55.80 23.72
C PRO A 441 -6.72 55.77 22.74
N SER A 442 -6.10 56.93 22.50
CA SER A 442 -5.19 57.18 21.38
C SER A 442 -3.91 57.95 21.77
N ALA A 443 -3.09 58.22 20.74
CA ALA A 443 -1.98 59.19 20.65
C ALA A 443 -0.53 58.71 20.90
N SER A 444 0.32 59.00 19.90
CA SER A 444 1.79 59.16 19.97
C SER A 444 2.13 60.65 19.77
N PRO A 445 3.39 61.11 19.99
CA PRO A 445 4.28 61.29 18.82
C PRO A 445 5.81 61.22 19.08
N SER A 446 6.59 61.03 17.98
CA SER A 446 8.00 61.45 17.66
C SER A 446 9.13 61.43 18.73
N VAL A 447 10.44 61.40 18.43
CA VAL A 447 11.24 61.94 17.29
C VAL A 447 12.53 61.12 17.00
N SER A 448 13.29 61.51 15.96
CA SER A 448 14.66 61.07 15.57
C SER A 448 15.38 62.29 14.91
N PRO A 449 16.57 62.25 14.26
CA PRO A 449 17.59 61.20 14.05
C PRO A 449 19.09 61.64 14.12
N SER A 450 20.05 60.71 13.93
CA SER A 450 21.38 60.92 13.29
C SER A 450 21.98 59.52 12.94
N LYS A 451 22.30 59.16 11.69
CA LYS A 451 23.40 59.54 10.73
C LYS A 451 24.62 58.57 10.78
N SER A 452 24.80 57.83 9.67
CA SER A 452 25.80 56.79 9.32
C SER A 452 27.12 57.38 8.73
N PRO A 453 28.05 56.65 8.01
CA PRO A 453 28.19 55.21 7.68
C PRO A 453 29.65 54.61 7.75
N SER A 454 29.83 53.35 7.33
CA SER A 454 31.07 52.81 6.71
C SER A 454 30.78 51.58 5.82
N GLU A 455 31.49 51.40 4.70
CA GLU A 455 31.22 50.35 3.68
C GLU A 455 32.32 49.26 3.55
N SER A 456 31.99 48.20 2.78
CA SER A 456 32.81 47.07 2.26
C SER A 456 33.94 47.53 1.30
N PRO A 457 34.82 46.68 0.68
CA PRO A 457 34.67 45.27 0.21
C PRO A 457 35.93 44.38 0.57
N SER A 458 36.44 43.35 -0.14
CA SER A 458 36.18 42.69 -1.45
C SER A 458 36.81 41.28 -1.59
N LEU A 459 36.07 40.35 -2.22
CA LEU A 459 36.52 39.31 -3.19
C LEU A 459 37.47 38.15 -2.78
N SER A 460 37.51 37.14 -3.68
CA SER A 460 38.25 35.87 -3.60
C SER A 460 39.24 35.72 -4.79
N PRO A 461 40.19 34.75 -4.72
CA PRO A 461 40.86 34.26 -5.92
C PRO A 461 41.03 32.72 -6.01
N SER A 462 40.51 32.15 -7.11
CA SER A 462 41.07 31.09 -8.00
C SER A 462 41.67 29.76 -7.47
N ALA A 463 41.59 28.73 -8.33
CA ALA A 463 42.14 27.38 -8.14
C ALA A 463 43.56 27.20 -8.71
N SER A 464 44.16 26.01 -8.45
CA SER A 464 45.30 25.45 -9.19
C SER A 464 45.19 23.91 -9.19
N GLU A 465 45.67 23.26 -10.25
CA GLU A 465 45.64 21.79 -10.40
C GLU A 465 46.95 21.10 -9.91
N SER A 466 46.94 19.77 -10.00
CA SER A 466 48.01 18.79 -9.69
C SER A 466 49.03 18.66 -10.85
N PRO A 467 50.00 17.70 -10.92
CA PRO A 467 50.33 16.58 -10.02
C PRO A 467 51.85 16.35 -9.76
N SER A 468 52.20 15.31 -8.98
CA SER A 468 53.44 14.52 -9.19
C SER A 468 53.34 13.13 -8.53
N GLU A 469 53.90 12.10 -9.17
CA GLU A 469 53.96 10.71 -8.67
C GLU A 469 55.31 10.37 -8.01
N SER A 470 55.44 9.08 -7.63
CA SER A 470 56.65 8.23 -7.69
C SER A 470 57.23 7.81 -6.32
N PRO A 471 57.88 6.62 -6.23
CA PRO A 471 57.59 5.72 -5.11
C PRO A 471 58.82 5.29 -4.29
N SER A 472 58.60 4.44 -3.29
CA SER A 472 59.66 3.66 -2.64
C SER A 472 59.41 2.15 -2.80
N VAL A 473 60.49 1.42 -3.06
CA VAL A 473 60.52 -0.03 -3.32
C VAL A 473 61.56 -0.65 -2.38
N SER A 474 61.30 -1.81 -1.79
CA SER A 474 62.10 -3.05 -2.01
C SER A 474 61.77 -4.19 -1.03
N PRO A 475 62.06 -5.47 -1.36
CA PRO A 475 61.51 -6.66 -0.70
C PRO A 475 62.55 -7.55 0.01
N SER A 476 62.10 -8.65 0.64
CA SER A 476 62.81 -9.94 0.89
C SER A 476 61.99 -10.80 1.90
N GLU A 477 61.89 -12.13 1.88
CA GLU A 477 62.20 -13.18 0.87
C GLU A 477 61.13 -14.31 0.95
N SER A 478 61.17 -15.24 -0.01
CA SER A 478 60.61 -16.61 0.08
C SER A 478 61.73 -17.60 -0.31
N PRO A 479 61.78 -18.84 0.23
CA PRO A 479 61.28 -19.95 -0.58
C PRO A 479 60.75 -21.23 0.15
N SER A 480 59.60 -21.71 -0.36
CA SER A 480 59.21 -23.11 -0.69
C SER A 480 59.54 -24.34 0.21
N VAL A 481 58.45 -24.99 0.67
CA VAL A 481 58.19 -26.45 0.69
C VAL A 481 56.65 -26.66 0.54
N SER A 482 56.11 -27.83 0.21
CA SER A 482 55.95 -28.46 -1.12
C SER A 482 55.38 -29.89 -0.96
N LEU A 483 54.67 -30.43 -1.98
CA LEU A 483 54.02 -31.78 -2.03
C LEU A 483 52.72 -31.92 -1.18
N SER A 484 51.71 -32.71 -1.57
CA SER A 484 51.33 -33.27 -2.89
C SER A 484 49.91 -33.90 -2.87
N GLU A 485 49.15 -33.71 -3.95
CA GLU A 485 48.12 -34.58 -4.59
C GLU A 485 46.96 -35.25 -3.78
N SER A 486 45.75 -35.08 -4.32
CA SER A 486 44.54 -35.92 -4.16
C SER A 486 44.71 -37.26 -4.92
N PRO A 487 43.93 -38.36 -4.68
CA PRO A 487 42.50 -38.37 -5.07
C PRO A 487 41.50 -39.39 -4.42
N SER A 488 40.22 -39.00 -4.40
CA SER A 488 39.02 -39.81 -4.76
C SER A 488 38.40 -40.91 -3.85
N LEU A 489 37.08 -41.10 -4.12
CA LEU A 489 36.16 -42.22 -3.84
C LEU A 489 35.46 -42.38 -2.47
N SER A 490 34.13 -42.41 -2.56
CA SER A 490 33.13 -42.91 -1.60
C SER A 490 32.96 -44.46 -1.73
N PRO A 491 32.03 -45.15 -1.02
CA PRO A 491 31.07 -44.72 0.01
C PRO A 491 31.10 -45.60 1.29
N SER A 492 30.14 -45.43 2.20
CA SER A 492 29.76 -46.46 3.18
C SER A 492 28.30 -46.31 3.62
N ALA A 493 27.63 -47.45 3.82
CA ALA A 493 26.30 -47.55 4.39
C ALA A 493 26.24 -48.73 5.37
N SER A 494 25.51 -48.54 6.48
CA SER A 494 25.04 -49.60 7.39
C SER A 494 23.76 -49.03 8.01
N GLU A 495 22.57 -49.60 7.84
CA GLU A 495 22.13 -50.92 8.31
C GLU A 495 22.29 -51.10 9.82
N SER A 496 21.16 -51.16 10.51
CA SER A 496 21.05 -51.49 11.94
C SER A 496 19.65 -52.06 12.26
N PRO A 497 19.33 -53.29 11.82
CA PRO A 497 18.13 -54.00 12.25
C PRO A 497 18.31 -54.63 13.63
N SER A 498 17.23 -54.74 14.42
CA SER A 498 17.15 -55.64 15.58
C SER A 498 15.83 -56.40 15.54
N ALA A 499 15.84 -57.68 15.93
CA ALA A 499 14.82 -58.63 15.50
C ALA A 499 14.12 -59.36 16.66
N SER A 500 12.80 -59.54 16.49
CA SER A 500 12.06 -60.77 16.85
C SER A 500 11.83 -61.06 18.36
N PRO A 501 10.94 -62.02 18.73
CA PRO A 501 10.23 -62.99 17.89
C PRO A 501 8.69 -62.99 18.00
N SER A 502 8.06 -63.86 17.20
CA SER A 502 6.61 -64.10 17.12
C SER A 502 6.26 -65.59 17.27
N LEU A 503 5.13 -65.88 17.92
CA LEU A 503 4.31 -67.11 17.83
C LEU A 503 2.86 -66.66 18.11
N SER A 504 1.79 -66.89 17.31
CA SER A 504 1.28 -68.07 16.58
C SER A 504 0.53 -69.08 17.48
N PRO A 505 -0.57 -69.75 17.04
CA PRO A 505 -1.21 -69.77 15.71
C PRO A 505 -2.77 -69.58 15.74
N SER A 506 -3.50 -70.22 14.80
CA SER A 506 -4.94 -70.14 14.48
C SER A 506 -5.86 -70.96 15.44
N VAL A 507 -7.19 -71.10 15.26
CA VAL A 507 -7.88 -71.86 14.18
C VAL A 507 -9.30 -71.31 13.84
N SER A 508 -9.73 -71.47 12.58
CA SER A 508 -11.12 -71.42 12.08
C SER A 508 -11.86 -72.76 12.41
N PRO A 509 -13.09 -73.08 11.90
CA PRO A 509 -14.08 -72.33 11.11
C PRO A 509 -15.42 -72.23 11.91
N SER A 510 -16.67 -72.27 11.42
CA SER A 510 -17.33 -72.41 10.10
C SER A 510 -18.79 -71.92 10.19
N GLY A 511 -19.40 -71.52 9.06
CA GLY A 511 -20.83 -71.21 8.93
C GLY A 511 -21.17 -70.71 7.54
#